data_AF-A0A0G4IIA7-F1
#
_entry.id   AF-A0A0G4IIA7-F1
#
_cell.length_a   1.000
_cell.length_b   1.000
_cell.length_c   1.000
_cell.angle_alpha   90.00
_cell.angle_beta   90.00
_cell.angle_gamma   90.00
#
_symmetry.space_group_name_H-M   'P 1'
#
loop_
_entity.id
_entity.type
_entity.pdbx_description
1 polymer ?
#
loop_
_entity_poly.entity_id
_entity_poly.type
_entity_poly.pdbx_seq_one_letter_code
_entity_poly.pdbx_strand_id
1 'polypeptide(L)'
;MSGVGLAGSGDDISKAATAMAGPGTPGALVAGATSSTEVTLKVAHETGEIASGAHVSKAKVPVHRRLDPRLVVAGTLALEVGIFITLYIVVLPYATDWHESTAILYRGEQHHVNLGWIGVHITSATFVLIIGPVQLALGFLGYGDSTPHRWLGVIYVVAEMFCIPCAFVCSMISRNGPLEAWSLFFLNVYFLATISTAMYNVKARMRISLHRENMIRNYIGALVFATFRIGRVVSGADVVDPLIFTVVHMLFAEMIIFWARRYSH
;
A
#
# COMPACT_ATOMS: atom_id res chain seq x y z
N MET A 1 -15.00 26.37 -57.08
CA MET A 1 -15.81 25.20 -56.65
C MET A 1 -15.95 25.31 -55.13
N SER A 2 -17.05 25.90 -54.64
CA SER A 2 -18.17 25.16 -54.01
C SER A 2 -17.65 24.20 -52.93
N GLY A 3 -17.66 24.51 -51.63
CA GLY A 3 -18.81 24.91 -50.81
C GLY A 3 -19.47 23.65 -50.25
N VAL A 4 -19.48 23.47 -48.92
CA VAL A 4 -20.51 22.82 -48.06
C VAL A 4 -19.99 22.88 -46.61
N GLY A 5 -20.64 23.70 -45.79
CA GLY A 5 -20.49 23.72 -44.34
C GLY A 5 -21.64 22.95 -43.69
N LEU A 6 -21.34 22.21 -42.63
CA LEU A 6 -22.33 21.59 -41.75
C LEU A 6 -22.10 22.13 -40.34
N ALA A 7 -22.88 23.15 -39.99
CA ALA A 7 -23.05 23.62 -38.63
C ALA A 7 -24.22 22.85 -38.00
N GLY A 8 -23.90 21.87 -37.14
CA GLY A 8 -24.86 21.23 -36.27
C GLY A 8 -24.95 22.00 -34.96
N SER A 9 -26.10 22.65 -34.73
CA SER A 9 -26.46 23.35 -33.49
C SER A 9 -26.66 22.35 -32.36
N GLY A 10 -25.98 22.57 -31.22
CA GLY A 10 -25.96 21.69 -30.04
C GLY A 10 -27.15 21.82 -29.08
N ASP A 11 -28.23 22.49 -29.47
CA ASP A 11 -29.31 22.84 -28.54
C ASP A 11 -30.47 21.82 -28.47
N ASP A 12 -30.59 20.89 -29.43
CA ASP A 12 -31.78 20.04 -29.55
C ASP A 12 -31.78 18.75 -28.70
N ILE A 13 -30.66 18.39 -28.07
CA ILE A 13 -30.59 17.19 -27.21
C ILE A 13 -31.04 17.49 -25.77
N SER A 14 -31.05 18.76 -25.35
CA SER A 14 -31.37 19.13 -23.95
C SER A 14 -32.87 19.17 -23.62
N LYS A 15 -33.75 19.21 -24.64
CA LYS A 15 -35.21 19.35 -24.43
C LYS A 15 -36.01 18.04 -24.44
N ALA A 16 -35.40 16.92 -24.80
CA ALA A 16 -36.09 15.62 -24.81
C ALA A 16 -36.05 14.87 -23.46
N ALA A 17 -35.24 15.30 -22.49
CA ALA A 17 -35.06 14.58 -21.22
C ALA A 17 -36.01 15.01 -20.09
N THR A 18 -36.80 16.09 -20.27
CA THR A 18 -37.55 16.72 -19.15
C THR A 18 -39.05 16.38 -19.12
N ALA A 19 -39.57 15.56 -20.04
CA ALA A 19 -41.01 15.35 -20.21
C ALA A 19 -41.57 13.99 -19.74
N MET A 20 -40.87 13.25 -18.87
CA MET A 20 -41.29 11.89 -18.44
C MET A 20 -41.24 11.65 -16.92
N ALA A 21 -41.21 12.70 -16.08
CA ALA A 21 -41.26 12.56 -14.63
C ALA A 21 -42.72 12.68 -14.13
N GLY A 22 -43.42 11.54 -14.08
CA GLY A 22 -44.74 11.46 -13.44
C GLY A 22 -44.65 11.67 -11.92
N PRO A 23 -45.74 12.14 -11.27
CA PRO A 23 -45.80 12.34 -9.83
C PRO A 23 -45.79 10.97 -9.13
N GLY A 24 -44.62 10.56 -8.62
CA GLY A 24 -44.48 9.30 -7.87
C GLY A 24 -43.10 8.64 -7.87
N THR A 25 -42.06 9.24 -8.47
CA THR A 25 -40.72 8.67 -8.43
C THR A 25 -40.06 8.90 -7.05
N PRO A 26 -39.57 7.85 -6.35
CA PRO A 26 -38.78 8.02 -5.14
C PRO A 26 -37.55 8.87 -5.46
N GLY A 27 -37.33 9.93 -4.68
CA GLY A 27 -36.23 10.86 -4.90
C GLY A 27 -34.88 10.15 -5.03
N ALA A 28 -34.09 10.57 -6.02
CA ALA A 28 -32.74 10.08 -6.22
C ALA A 28 -31.93 10.21 -4.93
N LEU A 29 -31.37 9.08 -4.47
CA LEU A 29 -30.41 9.04 -3.37
C LEU A 29 -29.17 9.86 -3.78
N VAL A 30 -29.09 11.08 -3.27
CA VAL A 30 -27.89 11.90 -3.37
C VAL A 30 -26.79 11.22 -2.56
N ALA A 31 -25.82 10.63 -3.27
CA ALA A 31 -24.64 10.04 -2.67
C ALA A 31 -23.74 11.17 -2.14
N GLY A 32 -23.99 11.56 -0.90
CA GLY A 32 -23.26 12.62 -0.19
C GLY A 32 -23.26 12.39 1.32
N ALA A 33 -23.05 11.15 1.78
CA ALA A 33 -22.89 10.85 3.19
C ALA A 33 -21.39 10.73 3.51
N THR A 34 -20.76 11.83 3.87
CA THR A 34 -19.49 11.81 4.61
C THR A 34 -19.77 12.13 6.08
N SER A 35 -19.14 11.33 6.94
CA SER A 35 -19.09 11.45 8.41
C SER A 35 -20.36 11.13 9.20
N SER A 36 -20.32 9.94 9.78
CA SER A 36 -20.85 9.56 11.10
C SER A 36 -21.23 10.70 12.04
N THR A 37 -22.54 10.93 12.25
CA THR A 37 -23.11 11.10 13.62
C THR A 37 -24.63 11.04 13.69
N GLU A 38 -25.37 11.06 12.58
CA GLU A 38 -26.84 10.97 12.63
C GLU A 38 -27.36 10.13 11.48
N VAL A 39 -27.22 8.81 11.60
CA VAL A 39 -28.15 7.92 10.90
C VAL A 39 -29.40 7.88 11.77
N THR A 40 -30.22 8.92 11.65
CA THR A 40 -31.57 8.94 12.20
C THR A 40 -32.36 7.90 11.41
N LEU A 41 -32.35 6.66 11.89
CA LEU A 41 -33.20 5.57 11.43
C LEU A 41 -34.65 6.03 11.58
N LYS A 42 -35.17 6.70 10.56
CA LYS A 42 -36.58 7.04 10.42
C LYS A 42 -37.30 5.76 10.03
N VAL A 43 -37.41 4.82 10.98
CA VAL A 43 -38.34 3.71 10.88
C VAL A 43 -39.72 4.36 10.91
N ALA A 44 -40.37 4.42 9.75
CA ALA A 44 -41.75 4.84 9.64
C ALA A 44 -42.60 3.85 10.44
N HIS A 45 -42.95 4.26 11.67
CA HIS A 45 -43.83 3.52 12.55
C HIS A 45 -45.28 3.84 12.16
N GLU A 46 -45.70 3.40 10.97
CA GLU A 46 -47.12 3.29 10.64
C GLU A 46 -47.65 1.97 11.19
N THR A 47 -47.92 1.94 12.49
CA THR A 47 -48.96 1.11 13.13
C THR A 47 -48.92 1.39 14.61
N GLY A 48 -50.05 1.83 15.14
CA GLY A 48 -50.23 2.20 16.53
C GLY A 48 -50.27 0.97 17.42
N GLU A 49 -49.21 0.74 18.18
CA GLU A 49 -49.26 0.06 19.47
C GLU A 49 -48.06 0.53 20.30
N ILE A 50 -48.32 1.41 21.26
CA ILE A 50 -47.29 1.96 22.15
C ILE A 50 -46.98 0.88 23.19
N ALA A 51 -46.08 -0.03 22.85
CA ALA A 51 -45.46 -0.94 23.81
C ALA A 51 -44.50 -0.15 24.72
N SER A 52 -45.07 0.49 25.74
CA SER A 52 -44.35 1.14 26.84
C SER A 52 -43.71 0.08 27.74
N GLY A 53 -42.52 -0.42 27.38
CA GLY A 53 -41.81 -1.37 28.25
C GLY A 53 -40.43 -1.85 27.82
N ALA A 54 -39.96 -1.55 26.60
CA ALA A 54 -38.62 -1.96 26.20
C ALA A 54 -37.56 -1.05 26.85
N HIS A 55 -37.00 -1.49 27.98
CA HIS A 55 -35.76 -0.97 28.53
C HIS A 55 -34.65 -1.18 27.49
N VAL A 56 -34.43 -0.17 26.63
CA VAL A 56 -33.28 -0.13 25.74
C VAL A 56 -32.06 0.01 26.63
N SER A 57 -31.49 -1.13 27.02
CA SER A 57 -30.17 -1.21 27.62
C SER A 57 -29.25 -0.38 26.73
N LYS A 58 -28.68 0.70 27.27
CA LYS A 58 -27.66 1.50 26.60
C LYS A 58 -26.50 0.58 26.31
N ALA A 59 -26.54 -0.09 25.17
CA ALA A 59 -25.41 -0.85 24.66
C ALA A 59 -24.25 0.13 24.61
N LYS A 60 -23.24 -0.09 25.48
CA LYS A 60 -22.03 0.71 25.46
C LYS A 60 -21.39 0.48 24.09
N VAL A 61 -21.57 1.43 23.19
CA VAL A 61 -20.83 1.45 21.94
C VAL A 61 -19.36 1.52 22.33
N PRO A 62 -18.55 0.49 22.02
CA PRO A 62 -17.14 0.52 22.36
C PRO A 62 -16.52 1.72 21.65
N VAL A 63 -16.04 2.69 22.44
CA VAL A 63 -15.29 3.82 21.91
C VAL A 63 -13.92 3.27 21.53
N HIS A 64 -13.73 2.96 20.25
CA HIS A 64 -12.43 2.53 19.75
C HIS A 64 -11.40 3.62 20.02
N ARG A 65 -10.38 3.28 20.83
CA ARG A 65 -9.27 4.18 21.14
C ARG A 65 -8.47 4.41 19.86
N ARG A 66 -8.70 5.54 19.20
CA ARG A 66 -7.87 5.96 18.06
C ARG A 66 -6.43 6.12 18.55
N LEU A 67 -5.47 5.62 17.78
CA LEU A 67 -4.06 5.93 17.99
C LEU A 67 -3.89 7.45 18.01
N ASP A 68 -3.05 7.96 18.90
CA ASP A 68 -2.74 9.38 18.93
C ASP A 68 -2.11 9.77 17.58
N PRO A 69 -2.73 10.67 16.80
CA PRO A 69 -2.21 11.12 15.51
C PRO A 69 -0.75 11.59 15.61
N ARG A 70 -0.35 12.20 16.73
CA ARG A 70 1.01 12.69 16.94
C ARG A 70 2.02 11.56 17.00
N LEU A 71 1.67 10.44 17.63
CA LEU A 71 2.53 9.26 17.69
C LEU A 71 2.66 8.60 16.31
N VAL A 72 1.57 8.53 15.55
CA VAL A 72 1.61 8.00 14.17
C VAL A 72 2.51 8.86 13.29
N VAL A 73 2.34 10.19 13.34
CA VAL A 73 3.18 11.12 12.57
C VAL A 73 4.64 11.06 13.00
N ALA A 74 4.93 11.11 14.31
CA ALA A 74 6.29 11.04 14.82
C ALA A 74 6.97 9.71 14.45
N GLY A 75 6.27 8.59 14.58
CA GLY A 75 6.77 7.28 14.17
C GLY A 75 7.04 7.18 12.68
N THR A 76 6.14 7.75 11.85
CA THR A 76 6.32 7.80 10.40
C THR A 76 7.54 8.66 10.03
N LEU A 77 7.68 9.85 10.61
CA LEU A 77 8.83 10.73 10.36
C LEU A 77 10.15 10.08 10.80
N ALA A 78 10.18 9.43 11.96
CA ALA A 78 11.36 8.71 12.42
C ALA A 78 11.73 7.56 11.46
N LEU A 79 10.73 6.83 10.95
CA LEU A 79 10.92 5.77 9.96
C LEU A 79 11.44 6.34 8.63
N GLU A 80 10.86 7.43 8.11
CA GLU A 80 11.33 8.11 6.91
C GLU A 80 12.78 8.58 7.04
N VAL A 81 13.14 9.21 8.17
CA VAL A 81 14.54 9.61 8.44
C VAL A 81 15.46 8.39 8.41
N GLY A 82 15.06 7.28 9.03
CA GLY A 82 15.80 6.02 8.98
C GLY A 82 15.97 5.48 7.55
N ILE A 83 14.94 5.60 6.72
CA ILE A 83 14.98 5.22 5.30
C ILE A 83 15.95 6.12 4.54
N PHE A 84 15.89 7.44 4.71
CA PHE A 84 16.82 8.35 4.03
C PHE A 84 18.28 8.10 4.44
N ILE A 85 18.54 7.84 5.72
CA ILE A 85 19.88 7.45 6.20
C ILE A 85 20.31 6.15 5.52
N THR A 86 19.41 5.16 5.44
CA THR A 86 19.68 3.88 4.76
C THR A 86 19.98 4.07 3.28
N LEU A 87 19.16 4.85 2.58
CA LEU A 87 19.36 5.18 1.17
C LEU A 87 20.71 5.88 0.96
N TYR A 88 21.08 6.79 1.86
CA TYR A 88 22.36 7.49 1.79
C TYR A 88 23.57 6.60 2.06
N ILE A 89 23.53 5.75 3.09
CA ILE A 89 24.68 4.90 3.48
C ILE A 89 24.83 3.69 2.56
N VAL A 90 23.71 3.08 2.17
CA VAL A 90 23.71 1.80 1.45
C VAL A 90 23.47 1.99 -0.03
N VAL A 91 22.39 2.70 -0.39
CA VAL A 91 21.94 2.75 -1.78
C VAL A 91 22.77 3.71 -2.60
N LEU A 92 23.22 4.84 -2.03
CA LEU A 92 24.01 5.82 -2.77
C LEU A 92 25.35 5.25 -3.23
N PRO A 93 26.22 4.64 -2.38
CA PRO A 93 27.42 3.97 -2.86
C PRO A 93 27.09 2.89 -3.88
N TYR A 94 26.03 2.12 -3.64
CA TYR A 94 25.55 1.09 -4.56
C TYR A 94 25.01 1.65 -5.90
N ALA A 95 24.62 2.92 -5.95
CA ALA A 95 24.13 3.58 -7.16
C ALA A 95 25.25 4.36 -7.87
N THR A 96 26.27 4.83 -7.14
CA THR A 96 27.32 5.72 -7.66
C THR A 96 28.66 5.02 -7.88
N ASP A 97 29.02 4.04 -7.06
CA ASP A 97 30.23 3.23 -7.23
C ASP A 97 29.89 1.91 -7.94
N TRP A 98 30.04 1.95 -9.25
CA TRP A 98 29.72 0.83 -10.13
C TRP A 98 30.58 -0.42 -9.89
N HIS A 99 31.82 -0.22 -9.46
CA HIS A 99 32.74 -1.32 -9.16
C HIS A 99 32.30 -2.04 -7.89
N GLU A 100 31.92 -1.29 -6.86
CA GLU A 100 31.35 -1.83 -5.63
C GLU A 100 30.05 -2.62 -5.90
N SER A 101 29.16 -2.07 -6.73
CA SER A 101 27.86 -2.70 -7.00
C SER A 101 27.96 -4.04 -7.72
N THR A 102 28.90 -4.12 -8.66
CA THR A 102 29.17 -5.34 -9.43
C THR A 102 29.96 -6.37 -8.62
N ALA A 103 30.89 -5.93 -7.76
CA ALA A 103 31.59 -6.80 -6.83
C ALA A 103 30.62 -7.50 -5.86
N ILE A 104 29.62 -6.77 -5.36
CA ILE A 104 28.70 -7.29 -4.33
C ILE A 104 27.64 -8.28 -4.88
N LEU A 105 27.12 -8.07 -6.10
CA LEU A 105 26.11 -8.98 -6.68
C LEU A 105 26.71 -10.07 -7.58
N TYR A 106 27.86 -9.80 -8.19
CA TYR A 106 28.43 -10.64 -9.23
C TYR A 106 29.87 -11.06 -8.97
N ARG A 107 30.43 -10.76 -7.80
CA ARG A 107 31.82 -11.10 -7.41
C ARG A 107 32.87 -10.67 -8.44
N GLY A 108 32.62 -9.55 -9.13
CA GLY A 108 33.52 -8.97 -10.13
C GLY A 108 33.50 -9.64 -11.51
N GLU A 109 32.63 -10.63 -11.76
CA GLU A 109 32.66 -11.44 -13.00
C GLU A 109 31.68 -11.00 -14.10
N GLN A 110 31.27 -9.72 -14.18
CA GLN A 110 30.32 -9.28 -15.21
C GLN A 110 30.91 -8.27 -16.18
N HIS A 111 31.07 -8.72 -17.43
CA HIS A 111 31.55 -7.86 -18.49
C HIS A 111 30.46 -6.95 -19.09
N HIS A 112 29.20 -7.36 -19.38
CA HIS A 112 28.33 -6.45 -20.16
C HIS A 112 26.78 -6.50 -20.06
N VAL A 113 26.10 -7.32 -19.24
CA VAL A 113 24.63 -7.45 -19.42
C VAL A 113 23.92 -7.61 -18.09
N ASN A 114 23.19 -6.56 -17.67
CA ASN A 114 22.06 -6.51 -16.70
C ASN A 114 21.95 -5.15 -15.94
N LEU A 115 22.72 -4.13 -16.33
CA LEU A 115 22.68 -2.76 -15.78
C LEU A 115 21.28 -2.15 -15.70
N GLY A 116 20.47 -2.35 -16.75
CA GLY A 116 19.12 -1.79 -16.79
C GLY A 116 18.21 -2.34 -15.70
N TRP A 117 18.27 -3.65 -15.47
CA TRP A 117 17.43 -4.32 -14.46
C TRP A 117 17.74 -3.82 -13.05
N ILE A 118 19.02 -3.69 -12.71
CA ILE A 118 19.40 -3.25 -11.37
C ILE A 118 19.09 -1.76 -11.15
N GLY A 119 19.32 -0.91 -12.15
CA GLY A 119 18.97 0.50 -12.08
C GLY A 119 17.47 0.73 -11.91
N VAL A 120 16.65 0.01 -12.68
CA VAL A 120 15.18 0.04 -12.54
C VAL A 120 14.76 -0.52 -11.18
N HIS A 121 15.34 -1.63 -10.72
CA HIS A 121 15.06 -2.19 -9.40
C HIS A 121 15.35 -1.19 -8.27
N ILE A 122 16.55 -0.61 -8.22
CA ILE A 122 16.93 0.35 -7.17
C ILE A 122 15.98 1.55 -7.16
N THR A 123 15.74 2.12 -8.35
CA THR A 123 14.89 3.31 -8.47
C THR A 123 13.47 3.01 -8.00
N SER A 124 12.87 1.94 -8.51
CA SER A 124 11.50 1.56 -8.15
C SER A 124 11.36 1.10 -6.69
N ALA A 125 12.33 0.34 -6.16
CA ALA A 125 12.38 -0.04 -4.75
C ALA A 125 12.49 1.19 -3.83
N THR A 126 13.22 2.22 -4.24
CA THR A 126 13.33 3.49 -3.49
C THR A 126 11.96 4.16 -3.36
N PHE A 127 11.17 4.21 -4.43
CA PHE A 127 9.80 4.74 -4.37
C PHE A 127 8.92 3.93 -3.41
N VAL A 128 9.01 2.59 -3.44
CA VAL A 128 8.26 1.71 -2.52
C VAL A 128 8.63 2.01 -1.06
N LEU A 129 9.92 2.14 -0.76
CA LEU A 129 10.40 2.42 0.59
C LEU A 129 9.91 3.76 1.13
N ILE A 130 9.93 4.82 0.32
CA ILE A 130 9.50 6.17 0.71
C ILE A 130 7.98 6.29 0.77
N ILE A 131 7.24 5.68 -0.16
CA ILE A 131 5.78 5.87 -0.22
C ILE A 131 5.05 5.00 0.82
N GLY A 132 5.61 3.84 1.16
CA GLY A 132 4.98 2.86 2.06
C GLY A 132 4.59 3.41 3.44
N PRO A 133 5.50 4.07 4.21
CA PRO A 133 5.17 4.63 5.52
C PRO A 133 4.10 5.70 5.42
N VAL A 134 4.21 6.59 4.43
CA VAL A 134 3.21 7.65 4.19
C VAL A 134 1.83 7.04 3.90
N GLN A 135 1.76 5.99 3.08
CA GLN A 135 0.52 5.26 2.80
C GLN A 135 -0.11 4.67 4.06
N LEU A 136 0.70 3.98 4.87
CA LEU A 136 0.25 3.39 6.13
C LEU A 136 -0.20 4.47 7.13
N ALA A 137 0.55 5.55 7.26
CA ALA A 137 0.24 6.68 8.13
C ALA A 137 -1.11 7.32 7.77
N LEU A 138 -1.32 7.64 6.48
CA LEU A 138 -2.60 8.17 6.01
C LEU A 138 -3.75 7.20 6.31
N GLY A 139 -3.53 5.89 6.15
CA GLY A 139 -4.51 4.86 6.51
C GLY A 139 -4.84 4.84 8.01
N PHE A 140 -3.84 4.90 8.89
CA PHE A 140 -4.03 4.92 10.34
C PHE A 140 -4.66 6.21 10.87
N LEU A 141 -4.39 7.34 10.21
CA LEU A 141 -4.96 8.65 10.53
C LEU A 141 -6.40 8.83 10.03
N GLY A 142 -6.95 7.84 9.31
CA GLY A 142 -8.31 7.91 8.76
C GLY A 142 -8.43 8.67 7.43
N TYR A 143 -7.30 8.96 6.77
CA TYR A 143 -7.23 9.59 5.45
C TYR A 143 -7.10 8.57 4.30
N GLY A 144 -7.44 7.30 4.53
CA GLY A 144 -7.35 6.24 3.50
C GLY A 144 -8.24 6.49 2.27
N ASP A 145 -9.37 7.18 2.42
CA ASP A 145 -10.23 7.51 1.28
C ASP A 145 -9.84 8.79 0.55
N SER A 146 -8.81 9.49 1.04
CA SER A 146 -8.38 10.77 0.47
C SER A 146 -7.73 10.62 -0.91
N THR A 147 -7.86 11.65 -1.75
CA THR A 147 -7.21 11.71 -3.08
C THR A 147 -5.69 11.52 -3.00
N PRO A 148 -4.96 12.12 -2.03
CA PRO A 148 -3.53 11.85 -1.86
C PRO A 148 -3.22 10.38 -1.58
N HIS A 149 -3.99 9.72 -0.70
CA HIS A 149 -3.78 8.30 -0.41
C HIS A 149 -3.94 7.45 -1.67
N ARG A 150 -4.98 7.70 -2.47
CA ARG A 150 -5.24 6.96 -3.72
C ARG A 150 -4.13 7.16 -4.75
N TRP A 151 -3.67 8.39 -4.97
CA TRP A 151 -2.60 8.68 -5.93
C TRP A 151 -1.27 8.06 -5.50
N LEU A 152 -0.89 8.23 -4.23
CA LEU A 152 0.30 7.59 -3.68
C LEU A 152 0.20 6.06 -3.76
N GLY A 153 -0.97 5.47 -3.52
CA GLY A 153 -1.20 4.03 -3.69
C GLY A 153 -1.02 3.56 -5.15
N VAL A 154 -1.45 4.36 -6.14
CA VAL A 154 -1.20 4.08 -7.56
C VAL A 154 0.30 4.11 -7.85
N ILE A 155 1.01 5.15 -7.40
CA ILE A 155 2.46 5.27 -7.62
C ILE A 155 3.20 4.11 -6.95
N TYR A 156 2.80 3.74 -5.73
CA TYR A 156 3.34 2.59 -5.00
C TYR A 156 3.20 1.29 -5.79
N VAL A 157 1.99 0.97 -6.25
CA VAL A 157 1.71 -0.24 -7.03
C VAL A 157 2.48 -0.24 -8.35
N VAL A 158 2.53 0.89 -9.06
CA VAL A 158 3.29 1.01 -10.32
C VAL A 158 4.78 0.80 -10.06
N ALA A 159 5.33 1.39 -9.00
CA ALA A 159 6.71 1.15 -8.62
C ALA A 159 6.97 -0.34 -8.35
N GLU A 160 6.08 -1.03 -7.63
CA GLU A 160 6.21 -2.47 -7.40
C GLU A 160 6.13 -3.32 -8.68
N MET A 161 5.29 -2.92 -9.65
CA MET A 161 5.20 -3.60 -10.95
C MET A 161 6.53 -3.61 -11.71
N PHE A 162 7.39 -2.60 -11.50
CA PHE A 162 8.75 -2.59 -12.04
C PHE A 162 9.75 -3.27 -11.09
N CYS A 163 9.62 -3.02 -9.79
CA CYS A 163 10.55 -3.54 -8.78
C CYS A 163 10.60 -5.07 -8.76
N ILE A 164 9.43 -5.73 -8.72
CA ILE A 164 9.31 -7.18 -8.52
C ILE A 164 9.93 -7.97 -9.69
N PRO A 165 9.60 -7.71 -10.97
CA PRO A 165 10.23 -8.42 -12.08
C PRO A 165 11.75 -8.23 -12.13
N CYS A 166 12.23 -7.00 -11.87
CA CYS A 166 13.66 -6.74 -11.83
C CYS A 166 14.33 -7.51 -10.68
N ALA A 167 13.69 -7.57 -9.51
CA ALA A 167 14.18 -8.33 -8.36
C ALA A 167 14.23 -9.84 -8.65
N PHE A 168 13.25 -10.38 -9.37
CA PHE A 168 13.28 -11.77 -9.83
C PHE A 168 14.48 -12.03 -10.75
N VAL A 169 14.70 -11.18 -11.75
CA VAL A 169 15.87 -11.27 -12.64
C VAL A 169 17.15 -11.22 -11.81
N CYS A 170 17.30 -10.22 -10.94
CA CYS A 170 18.45 -10.08 -10.03
C CYS A 170 18.68 -11.31 -9.15
N SER A 171 17.61 -11.97 -8.66
CA SER A 171 17.74 -13.20 -7.86
C SER A 171 18.28 -14.38 -8.68
N MET A 172 17.86 -14.52 -9.94
CA MET A 172 18.27 -15.63 -10.82
C MET A 172 19.71 -15.48 -11.33
N ILE A 173 20.19 -14.25 -11.49
CA ILE A 173 21.54 -13.95 -11.97
C ILE A 173 22.55 -13.74 -10.83
N SER A 174 22.09 -13.74 -9.57
CA SER A 174 22.93 -13.54 -8.40
C SER A 174 24.00 -14.62 -8.29
N ARG A 175 25.23 -14.22 -7.95
CA ARG A 175 26.36 -15.14 -7.71
C ARG A 175 26.67 -15.35 -6.23
N ASN A 176 25.81 -14.88 -5.33
CA ASN A 176 26.00 -14.95 -3.88
C ASN A 176 25.68 -16.33 -3.27
N GLY A 177 25.67 -17.38 -4.11
CA GLY A 177 25.35 -18.73 -3.72
C GLY A 177 23.86 -19.07 -3.82
N PRO A 178 23.52 -20.37 -3.85
CA PRO A 178 22.15 -20.82 -4.09
C PRO A 178 21.19 -20.40 -2.97
N LEU A 179 21.64 -20.40 -1.71
CA LEU A 179 20.80 -20.02 -0.57
C LEU A 179 20.36 -18.55 -0.64
N GLU A 180 21.26 -17.63 -0.94
CA GLU A 180 20.90 -16.20 -1.11
C GLU A 180 19.98 -16.02 -2.32
N ALA A 181 20.27 -16.66 -3.45
CA ALA A 181 19.44 -16.60 -4.64
C ALA A 181 18.00 -17.09 -4.39
N TRP A 182 17.83 -18.25 -3.75
CA TRP A 182 16.52 -18.79 -3.39
C TRP A 182 15.78 -17.93 -2.37
N SER A 183 16.49 -17.38 -1.38
CA SER A 183 15.90 -16.50 -0.37
C SER A 183 15.32 -15.23 -1.02
N LEU A 184 16.08 -14.60 -1.93
CA LEU A 184 15.62 -13.45 -2.70
C LEU A 184 14.43 -13.82 -3.60
N PHE A 185 14.47 -14.98 -4.24
CA PHE A 185 13.37 -15.46 -5.06
C PHE A 185 12.06 -15.62 -4.26
N PHE A 186 12.11 -16.29 -3.10
CA PHE A 186 10.93 -16.46 -2.25
C PHE A 186 10.45 -15.16 -1.63
N LEU A 187 11.36 -14.22 -1.32
CA LEU A 187 10.99 -12.87 -0.91
C LEU A 187 10.18 -12.15 -1.99
N ASN A 188 10.58 -12.28 -3.26
CA ASN A 188 9.83 -11.71 -4.39
C ASN A 188 8.44 -12.35 -4.56
N VAL A 189 8.32 -13.66 -4.35
CA VAL A 189 7.01 -14.35 -4.34
C VAL A 189 6.12 -13.81 -3.22
N TYR A 190 6.66 -13.64 -2.03
CA TYR A 190 5.95 -13.05 -0.90
C TYR A 190 5.50 -11.61 -1.20
N PHE A 191 6.37 -10.81 -1.81
CA PHE A 191 6.08 -9.45 -2.27
C PHE A 191 4.89 -9.42 -3.22
N LEU A 192 4.95 -10.23 -4.27
CA LEU A 192 3.88 -10.33 -5.26
C LEU A 192 2.57 -10.81 -4.64
N ALA A 193 2.62 -11.79 -3.73
CA ALA A 193 1.44 -12.33 -3.08
C ALA A 193 0.78 -11.27 -2.17
N THR A 194 1.56 -10.56 -1.38
CA THR A 194 1.05 -9.56 -0.43
C THR A 194 0.46 -8.34 -1.13
N ILE A 195 1.09 -7.80 -2.17
CA ILE A 195 0.49 -6.70 -2.95
C ILE A 195 -0.74 -7.17 -3.72
N SER A 196 -0.71 -8.35 -4.33
CA SER A 196 -1.87 -8.87 -5.07
C SER A 196 -3.07 -9.06 -4.15
N THR A 197 -2.85 -9.60 -2.96
CA THR A 197 -3.91 -9.76 -1.95
C THR A 197 -4.37 -8.42 -1.37
N ALA A 198 -3.49 -7.45 -1.15
CA ALA A 198 -3.87 -6.10 -0.77
C ALA A 198 -4.80 -5.46 -1.82
N MET A 199 -4.44 -5.56 -3.09
CA MET A 199 -5.20 -5.02 -4.21
C MET A 199 -6.53 -5.75 -4.43
N TYR A 200 -6.54 -7.08 -4.29
CA TYR A 200 -7.77 -7.87 -4.34
C TYR A 200 -8.75 -7.47 -3.23
N ASN A 201 -8.27 -7.31 -1.99
CA ASN A 201 -9.13 -6.98 -0.86
C ASN A 201 -9.76 -5.60 -0.99
N VAL A 202 -9.04 -4.59 -1.51
CA VAL A 202 -9.61 -3.25 -1.70
C VAL A 202 -10.52 -3.19 -2.93
N LYS A 203 -10.10 -3.71 -4.09
CA LYS A 203 -10.86 -3.57 -5.35
C LYS A 203 -12.07 -4.49 -5.44
N ALA A 204 -11.95 -5.75 -5.02
CA ALA A 204 -12.98 -6.76 -5.24
C ALA A 204 -13.92 -6.95 -4.04
N ARG A 205 -13.46 -6.62 -2.83
CA ARG A 205 -14.18 -6.96 -1.59
C ARG A 205 -14.43 -5.79 -0.66
N MET A 206 -13.88 -4.61 -0.92
CA MET A 206 -13.93 -3.44 -0.02
C MET A 206 -13.52 -3.79 1.43
N ARG A 207 -12.61 -4.76 1.59
CA ARG A 207 -12.14 -5.26 2.90
C ARG A 207 -10.95 -4.43 3.38
N ILE A 208 -11.23 -3.21 3.83
CA ILE A 208 -10.20 -2.22 4.21
C ILE A 208 -9.24 -2.73 5.30
N SER A 209 -9.74 -3.47 6.30
CA SER A 209 -8.87 -4.04 7.34
C SER A 209 -7.84 -5.01 6.76
N LEU A 210 -8.26 -5.90 5.86
CA LEU A 210 -7.36 -6.89 5.23
C LEU A 210 -6.43 -6.24 4.20
N HIS A 211 -6.90 -5.20 3.50
CA HIS A 211 -6.04 -4.38 2.66
C HIS A 211 -4.90 -3.79 3.50
N ARG A 212 -5.21 -3.13 4.62
CA ARG A 212 -4.23 -2.54 5.53
C ARG A 212 -3.23 -3.56 6.06
N GLU A 213 -3.70 -4.73 6.50
CA GLU A 213 -2.81 -5.77 7.00
C GLU A 213 -1.86 -6.30 5.92
N ASN A 214 -2.33 -6.47 4.69
CA ASN A 214 -1.47 -6.89 3.59
C ASN A 214 -0.49 -5.78 3.16
N MET A 215 -0.86 -4.51 3.30
CA MET A 215 0.09 -3.39 3.12
C MET A 215 1.19 -3.40 4.19
N ILE A 216 0.88 -3.72 5.44
CA ILE A 216 1.89 -3.87 6.50
C ILE A 216 2.87 -5.01 6.18
N ARG A 217 2.33 -6.18 5.78
CA ARG A 217 3.12 -7.35 5.35
C ARG A 217 4.06 -7.01 4.20
N ASN A 218 3.49 -6.44 3.14
CA ASN A 218 4.21 -6.04 1.95
C ASN A 218 5.31 -5.02 2.30
N TYR A 219 5.00 -3.99 3.09
CA TYR A 219 6.00 -3.00 3.48
C TYR A 219 7.14 -3.58 4.34
N ILE A 220 6.82 -4.46 5.30
CA ILE A 220 7.85 -5.12 6.13
C ILE A 220 8.77 -6.00 5.28
N GLY A 221 8.24 -6.68 4.26
CA GLY A 221 9.10 -7.39 3.32
C GLY A 221 10.02 -6.45 2.52
N ALA A 222 9.62 -5.19 2.26
CA ALA A 222 10.49 -4.21 1.59
C ALA A 222 11.72 -3.91 2.46
N LEU A 223 11.46 -3.78 3.76
CA LEU A 223 12.48 -3.50 4.76
C LEU A 223 13.47 -4.66 4.93
N VAL A 224 13.10 -5.91 4.63
CA VAL A 224 14.01 -7.07 4.72
C VAL A 224 15.30 -6.82 3.96
N PHE A 225 15.20 -6.36 2.70
CA PHE A 225 16.39 -6.15 1.89
C PHE A 225 17.22 -4.95 2.38
N ALA A 226 16.56 -3.85 2.75
CA ALA A 226 17.22 -2.67 3.28
C ALA A 226 17.99 -2.99 4.57
N THR A 227 17.35 -3.66 5.52
CA THR A 227 17.95 -4.04 6.81
C THR A 227 19.03 -5.10 6.66
N PHE A 228 18.87 -6.07 5.76
CA PHE A 228 19.90 -7.05 5.43
C PHE A 228 21.17 -6.36 4.92
N ARG A 229 21.02 -5.36 4.05
CA ARG A 229 22.14 -4.60 3.51
C ARG A 229 22.83 -3.73 4.56
N ILE A 230 22.08 -3.04 5.40
CA ILE A 230 22.64 -2.29 6.54
C ILE A 230 23.46 -3.24 7.43
N GLY A 231 22.92 -4.41 7.75
CA GLY A 231 23.61 -5.42 8.55
C GLY A 231 24.97 -5.82 7.96
N ARG A 232 25.02 -6.07 6.65
CA ARG A 232 26.26 -6.39 5.93
C ARG A 232 27.27 -5.24 5.95
N VAL A 233 26.82 -4.00 5.74
CA VAL A 233 27.68 -2.81 5.79
C VAL A 233 28.26 -2.58 7.18
N VAL A 234 27.45 -2.70 8.23
CA VAL A 234 27.87 -2.43 9.62
C VAL A 234 28.79 -3.51 10.16
N SER A 235 28.51 -4.78 9.86
CA SER A 235 29.28 -5.91 10.38
C SER A 235 30.55 -6.21 9.58
N GLY A 236 30.62 -5.76 8.32
CA GLY A 236 31.66 -6.15 7.37
C GLY A 236 31.66 -7.65 7.02
N ALA A 237 30.61 -8.39 7.40
CA ALA A 237 30.52 -9.84 7.22
C ALA A 237 29.10 -10.30 6.86
N ASP A 238 29.00 -11.48 6.27
CA ASP A 238 27.73 -12.19 6.08
C ASP A 238 27.29 -12.86 7.39
N VAL A 239 26.93 -12.05 8.39
CA VAL A 239 26.68 -12.53 9.77
C VAL A 239 25.37 -13.31 9.93
N VAL A 240 24.41 -13.18 9.01
CA VAL A 240 23.10 -13.84 9.13
C VAL A 240 22.63 -14.34 7.77
N ASP A 241 22.16 -15.59 7.73
CA ASP A 241 21.55 -16.19 6.55
C ASP A 241 20.31 -15.35 6.10
N PRO A 242 20.25 -14.92 4.82
CA PRO A 242 19.14 -14.10 4.31
C PRO A 242 17.76 -14.73 4.53
N LEU A 243 17.67 -16.07 4.51
CA LEU A 243 16.43 -16.80 4.74
C LEU A 243 15.96 -16.64 6.19
N ILE A 244 16.87 -16.86 7.15
CA ILE A 244 16.56 -16.71 8.58
C ILE A 244 16.10 -15.28 8.85
N PHE A 245 16.83 -14.31 8.30
CA PHE A 245 16.52 -12.91 8.46
C PHE A 245 15.15 -12.52 7.87
N THR A 246 14.82 -13.07 6.69
CA THR A 246 13.51 -12.93 6.08
C THR A 246 12.42 -13.50 6.98
N VAL A 247 12.59 -14.73 7.49
CA VAL A 247 11.61 -15.37 8.40
C VAL A 247 11.38 -14.53 9.65
N VAL A 248 12.44 -13.98 10.27
CA VAL A 248 12.32 -13.11 11.45
C VAL A 248 11.46 -11.87 11.14
N HIS A 249 11.66 -11.24 9.99
CA HIS A 249 10.84 -10.09 9.57
C HIS A 249 9.38 -10.47 9.32
N MET A 250 9.13 -11.65 8.74
CA MET A 250 7.76 -12.13 8.53
C MET A 250 7.05 -12.40 9.86
N LEU A 251 7.74 -13.02 10.82
CA LEU A 251 7.19 -13.22 12.17
C LEU A 251 6.93 -11.89 12.88
N PHE A 252 7.83 -10.91 12.71
CA PHE A 252 7.64 -9.57 13.22
C PHE A 252 6.40 -8.88 12.61
N ALA A 253 6.16 -9.04 11.30
CA ALA A 253 4.96 -8.56 10.64
C ALA A 253 3.69 -9.18 11.21
N GLU A 254 3.66 -10.50 11.36
CA GLU A 254 2.50 -11.19 11.95
C GLU A 254 2.28 -10.80 13.40
N MET A 255 3.34 -10.59 14.19
CA MET A 255 3.25 -10.09 15.56
C MET A 255 2.62 -8.69 15.61
N ILE A 256 3.05 -7.76 14.75
CA ILE A 256 2.46 -6.42 14.66
C ILE A 256 0.97 -6.52 14.31
N ILE A 257 0.62 -7.35 13.34
CA ILE A 257 -0.77 -7.50 12.88
C ILE A 257 -1.64 -8.15 13.95
N PHE A 258 -1.12 -9.18 14.63
CA PHE A 258 -1.79 -9.81 15.76
C PHE A 258 -2.08 -8.79 16.87
N TRP A 259 -1.08 -7.97 17.23
CA TRP A 259 -1.23 -6.92 18.22
C TRP A 259 -2.27 -5.88 17.76
N ALA A 260 -2.17 -5.40 16.52
CA ALA A 260 -3.13 -4.45 15.96
C ALA A 260 -4.57 -4.97 15.99
N ARG A 261 -4.80 -6.25 15.67
CA ARG A 261 -6.12 -6.90 15.78
C ARG A 261 -6.60 -7.00 17.22
N ARG A 262 -5.71 -7.35 18.16
CA ARG A 262 -6.07 -7.58 19.56
C ARG A 262 -6.56 -6.31 20.26
N TYR A 263 -6.02 -5.15 19.89
CA TYR A 263 -6.33 -3.85 20.49
C TYR A 263 -7.28 -2.98 19.66
N SER A 264 -7.73 -3.45 18.49
CA SER A 264 -8.74 -2.75 17.67
C SER A 264 -10.19 -3.01 18.09
N HIS A 265 -10.43 -3.88 19.09
CA HIS A 265 -11.74 -4.19 19.65
C HIS A 265 -11.91 -3.52 21.01
#